data_AF-A0A660Z7H7-F1
#
_entry.id   AF-A0A660Z7H7-F1
#
_cell.length_a   1.000
_cell.length_b   1.000
_cell.length_c   1.000
_cell.angle_alpha   90.00
_cell.angle_beta   90.00
_cell.angle_gamma   90.00
#
_symmetry.space_group_name_H-M   'P 1'
#
loop_
_entity.id
_entity.type
_entity.pdbx_description
1 polymer ?
#
loop_
_entity_poly.entity_id
_entity_poly.type
_entity_poly.pdbx_seq_one_letter_code
_entity_poly.pdbx_strand_id
1 'polypeptide(L)'
;MVERDKNLEDELNELRQEIEDFKKEKERVRAIVGRIGGAPTFNTRLFNIVFATLVAISLVISLMSRGTLRLAMLEIATALISVKLIYIMHNQARVNHFQLWILSSLEWRINEIQKTLRKLEWRFENLEKNFQREKGDEPSPP
;
A
#
# COMPACT_ATOMS: atom_id res chain seq x y z
N MET A 1 10.22 5.08 45.52
CA MET A 1 9.20 4.32 44.75
C MET A 1 8.36 5.27 43.89
N VAL A 2 7.80 6.34 44.44
CA VAL A 2 7.00 7.35 43.71
C VAL A 2 7.70 8.01 42.51
N GLU A 3 9.01 8.29 42.59
CA GLU A 3 9.79 8.87 41.48
C GLU A 3 9.91 7.95 40.25
N ARG A 4 9.95 6.63 40.49
CA ARG A 4 10.17 5.62 39.45
C ARG A 4 8.88 5.33 38.68
N ASP A 5 7.74 5.37 39.37
CA ASP A 5 6.41 5.26 38.75
C ASP A 5 6.11 6.48 37.87
N LYS A 6 6.46 7.70 38.32
CA LYS A 6 6.31 8.91 37.48
C LYS A 6 7.12 8.83 36.18
N ASN A 7 8.38 8.41 36.26
CA ASN A 7 9.22 8.28 35.06
C ASN A 7 8.70 7.20 34.09
N LEU A 8 8.15 6.10 34.61
CA LEU A 8 7.50 5.05 33.80
C LEU A 8 6.21 5.54 33.15
N GLU A 9 5.40 6.33 33.85
CA GLU A 9 4.19 6.95 33.31
C GLU A 9 4.50 7.95 32.20
N ASP A 10 5.57 8.74 32.36
CA ASP A 10 6.05 9.69 31.34
C ASP A 10 6.57 8.96 30.10
N GLU A 11 7.38 7.91 30.25
CA GLU A 11 7.83 7.06 29.13
C GLU A 11 6.66 6.39 28.42
N LEU A 12 5.69 5.86 29.17
CA LEU A 12 4.48 5.24 28.59
C LEU A 12 3.65 6.25 27.80
N ASN A 13 3.56 7.49 28.27
CA ASN A 13 2.85 8.55 27.57
C ASN A 13 3.58 8.98 26.30
N GLU A 14 4.91 9.11 26.33
CA GLU A 14 5.71 9.38 25.11
C GLU A 14 5.51 8.28 24.06
N LEU A 15 5.63 7.01 24.44
CA LEU A 15 5.40 5.88 23.55
C LEU A 15 3.98 5.89 22.95
N ARG A 16 2.99 6.24 23.76
CA ARG A 16 1.59 6.31 23.32
C ARG A 16 1.37 7.43 22.31
N GLN A 17 2.01 8.58 22.53
CA GLN A 17 1.96 9.75 21.66
C GLN A 17 2.65 9.45 20.33
N GLU A 18 3.80 8.78 20.36
CA GLU A 18 4.52 8.33 19.18
C GLU A 18 3.68 7.35 18.34
N ILE A 19 3.01 6.39 18.98
CA ILE A 19 2.07 5.46 18.31
C ILE A 19 0.91 6.20 17.65
N GLU A 20 0.39 7.26 18.28
CA GLU A 20 -0.71 8.06 17.74
C GLU A 20 -0.29 8.86 16.51
N ASP A 21 0.90 9.44 16.54
CA ASP A 21 1.49 10.13 15.40
C ASP A 21 1.77 9.17 14.23
N PHE A 22 2.30 7.98 14.52
CA PHE A 22 2.46 6.93 13.51
C PHE A 22 1.14 6.51 12.86
N LYS A 23 0.05 6.41 13.63
CA LYS A 23 -1.29 6.12 13.08
C LYS A 23 -1.76 7.22 12.15
N LYS A 24 -1.59 8.48 12.56
CA LYS A 24 -1.97 9.67 11.78
C LYS A 24 -1.22 9.72 10.44
N GLU A 25 0.07 9.44 10.48
CA GLU A 25 0.91 9.46 9.29
C GLU A 25 0.59 8.29 8.35
N LYS A 26 0.34 7.10 8.90
CA LYS A 26 -0.18 5.95 8.14
C LYS A 26 -1.51 6.27 7.46
N GLU A 27 -2.40 6.98 8.13
CA GLU A 27 -3.72 7.34 7.59
C GLU A 27 -3.61 8.41 6.49
N ARG A 28 -2.69 9.37 6.63
CA ARG A 28 -2.32 10.30 5.53
C ARG A 28 -1.75 9.58 4.33
N VAL A 29 -0.81 8.66 4.53
CA VAL A 29 -0.23 7.85 3.43
C VAL A 29 -1.33 7.05 2.75
N ARG A 30 -2.23 6.40 3.50
CA ARG A 30 -3.39 5.70 2.95
C ARG A 30 -4.33 6.63 2.17
N ALA A 31 -4.58 7.85 2.65
CA ALA A 31 -5.42 8.81 1.95
C ALA A 31 -4.80 9.32 0.65
N ILE A 32 -3.48 9.53 0.62
CA ILE A 32 -2.72 9.88 -0.59
C ILE A 32 -2.76 8.71 -1.60
N VAL A 33 -2.50 7.49 -1.13
CA VAL A 33 -2.61 6.26 -1.92
C VAL A 33 -4.04 6.09 -2.45
N GLY A 34 -5.06 6.35 -1.63
CA GLY A 34 -6.47 6.28 -2.02
C GLY A 34 -6.88 7.37 -3.02
N ARG A 35 -6.27 8.57 -2.96
CA ARG A 35 -6.48 9.63 -3.96
C ARG A 35 -5.86 9.28 -5.30
N ILE A 36 -4.68 8.66 -5.31
CA ILE A 36 -4.00 8.24 -6.54
C ILE A 36 -4.66 6.99 -7.15
N GLY A 37 -5.19 6.11 -6.29
CA GLY A 37 -5.99 4.94 -6.67
C GLY A 37 -7.40 5.26 -7.20
N GLY A 38 -7.84 6.51 -7.10
CA GLY A 38 -9.21 6.92 -7.40
C GLY A 38 -10.20 6.37 -6.37
N ALA A 39 -10.30 7.03 -5.21
CA ALA A 39 -11.32 6.71 -4.23
C ALA A 39 -12.70 6.78 -4.90
N PRO A 40 -13.53 5.71 -4.84
CA PRO A 40 -14.85 5.73 -5.41
C PRO A 40 -15.68 6.76 -4.64
N THR A 41 -15.92 7.91 -5.25
CA THR A 41 -16.83 8.92 -4.72
C THR A 41 -18.26 8.38 -4.76
N PHE A 42 -19.13 8.89 -3.89
CA PHE A 42 -20.54 8.49 -3.89
C PHE A 42 -21.20 8.64 -5.27
N ASN A 43 -20.77 9.62 -6.06
CA ASN A 43 -21.24 9.86 -7.42
C ASN A 43 -20.81 8.77 -8.41
N THR A 44 -19.58 8.23 -8.32
CA THR A 44 -19.17 7.11 -9.18
C THR A 44 -19.89 5.83 -8.81
N ARG A 45 -20.18 5.61 -7.52
CA ARG A 45 -20.99 4.47 -7.07
C ARG A 45 -22.43 4.55 -7.61
N LEU A 46 -23.05 5.74 -7.56
CA LEU A 46 -24.37 5.99 -8.13
C LEU A 46 -24.38 5.77 -9.65
N PHE A 47 -23.41 6.34 -10.38
CA PHE A 47 -23.28 6.13 -11.82
C PHE A 47 -23.11 4.66 -12.19
N ASN A 48 -22.38 3.89 -11.37
CA ASN A 48 -22.19 2.47 -11.61
C ASN A 48 -23.48 1.66 -11.42
N ILE A 49 -24.28 2.00 -10.40
CA ILE A 49 -25.59 1.39 -10.16
C ILE A 49 -26.53 1.72 -11.33
N VAL A 50 -26.63 2.99 -11.72
CA VAL A 50 -27.46 3.43 -12.85
C VAL A 50 -27.06 2.70 -14.14
N PHE A 51 -25.77 2.60 -14.42
CA PHE A 51 -25.27 1.89 -15.60
C PHE A 51 -25.62 0.40 -15.57
N ALA A 52 -25.47 -0.27 -14.42
CA ALA A 52 -25.83 -1.68 -14.26
C ALA A 52 -27.34 -1.90 -14.45
N THR A 53 -28.17 -1.02 -13.88
CA THR A 53 -29.63 -1.06 -14.06
C THR A 53 -30.02 -0.84 -15.53
N LEU A 54 -29.37 0.09 -16.24
CA LEU A 54 -29.58 0.32 -17.67
C LEU A 54 -29.25 -0.92 -18.52
N VAL A 55 -28.11 -1.56 -18.26
CA VAL A 55 -27.71 -2.80 -18.94
C VAL A 55 -28.69 -3.93 -18.65
N ALA A 56 -29.14 -4.08 -17.40
CA ALA A 56 -30.13 -5.09 -17.01
C ALA A 56 -31.47 -4.88 -17.72
N ILE A 57 -31.99 -3.64 -17.75
CA ILE A 57 -33.24 -3.30 -18.46
C ILE A 57 -33.09 -3.56 -19.95
N SER A 58 -31.96 -3.18 -20.55
CA SER A 58 -31.67 -3.44 -21.98
C SER A 58 -31.71 -4.95 -22.29
N LEU A 59 -31.13 -5.79 -21.44
CA LEU A 59 -31.19 -7.25 -21.59
C LEU A 59 -32.60 -7.82 -21.45
N VAL A 60 -33.40 -7.32 -20.50
CA VAL A 60 -34.80 -7.75 -20.30
C VAL A 60 -35.66 -7.36 -21.51
N ILE A 61 -35.53 -6.13 -22.01
CA ILE A 61 -36.23 -5.66 -23.22
C ILE A 61 -35.80 -6.49 -24.43
N SER A 62 -34.50 -6.80 -24.56
CA SER A 62 -33.97 -7.65 -25.63
C SER A 62 -34.53 -9.07 -25.57
N LEU A 63 -34.76 -9.64 -24.38
CA LEU A 63 -35.41 -10.95 -24.20
C LEU A 63 -36.89 -10.94 -24.60
N MET A 64 -37.62 -9.86 -24.31
CA MET A 64 -39.02 -9.71 -24.70
C MET A 64 -39.21 -9.39 -26.20
N SER A 65 -38.23 -8.74 -26.83
CA SER A 65 -38.27 -8.38 -28.25
C SER A 65 -38.03 -9.60 -29.15
N ARG A 66 -38.86 -9.78 -30.19
CA ARG A 66 -38.72 -10.86 -31.18
C ARG A 66 -38.18 -10.31 -32.51
N GLY A 67 -37.34 -11.10 -33.19
CA GLY A 67 -36.83 -10.77 -34.52
C GLY A 67 -35.47 -10.06 -34.53
N THR A 68 -35.17 -9.31 -35.59
CA THR A 68 -33.88 -8.64 -35.84
C THR A 68 -33.50 -7.60 -34.79
N LEU A 69 -34.51 -6.97 -34.14
CA LEU A 69 -34.31 -6.01 -33.06
C LEU A 69 -33.62 -6.62 -31.82
N ARG A 70 -33.81 -7.91 -31.57
CA ARG A 70 -33.16 -8.62 -30.47
C ARG A 70 -31.65 -8.70 -30.67
N LEU A 71 -31.21 -9.05 -31.88
CA LEU A 71 -29.78 -9.14 -32.23
C LEU A 71 -29.12 -7.76 -32.11
N ALA A 72 -29.73 -6.73 -32.69
CA ALA A 72 -29.21 -5.36 -32.61
C ALA A 72 -29.09 -4.85 -31.16
N MET A 73 -30.10 -5.09 -30.31
CA MET A 73 -30.03 -4.71 -28.89
C MET A 73 -28.95 -5.45 -28.12
N LEU A 74 -28.72 -6.73 -28.44
CA LEU A 74 -27.70 -7.54 -27.79
C LEU A 74 -26.29 -7.09 -28.19
N GLU A 75 -26.08 -6.73 -29.44
CA GLU A 75 -24.83 -6.12 -29.92
C GLU A 75 -24.55 -4.79 -29.22
N ILE A 76 -25.55 -3.92 -29.10
CA ILE A 76 -25.42 -2.63 -28.40
C ILE A 76 -25.11 -2.84 -26.92
N ALA A 77 -25.80 -3.78 -26.25
CA ALA A 77 -25.54 -4.10 -24.85
C ALA A 77 -24.11 -4.62 -24.64
N THR A 78 -23.64 -5.51 -25.53
CA THR A 78 -22.29 -6.07 -25.48
C THR A 78 -21.22 -5.01 -25.75
N ALA A 79 -21.48 -4.09 -26.69
CA ALA A 79 -20.59 -2.96 -26.98
C ALA A 79 -20.47 -2.00 -25.78
N LEU A 80 -21.60 -1.68 -25.13
CA LEU A 80 -21.61 -0.83 -23.92
C LEU A 80 -20.83 -1.46 -22.76
N ILE A 81 -20.99 -2.77 -22.54
CA ILE A 81 -20.20 -3.49 -21.52
C ILE A 81 -18.72 -3.46 -21.87
N SER A 82 -18.37 -3.68 -23.14
CA SER A 82 -16.96 -3.64 -23.60
C SER A 82 -16.32 -2.28 -23.35
N VAL A 83 -17.01 -1.19 -23.67
CA VAL A 83 -16.53 0.18 -23.41
C VAL A 83 -16.34 0.42 -21.91
N LYS A 84 -17.27 -0.04 -21.07
CA LYS A 84 -17.16 0.05 -19.60
C LYS A 84 -15.94 -0.71 -19.07
N LEU A 85 -15.66 -1.90 -19.61
CA LEU A 85 -14.49 -2.69 -19.24
C LEU A 85 -13.20 -1.96 -19.61
N ILE A 86 -13.12 -1.39 -20.81
CA ILE A 86 -11.98 -0.57 -21.24
C ILE A 86 -11.78 0.62 -20.29
N TYR A 87 -12.86 1.29 -19.91
CA TYR A 87 -12.82 2.41 -18.96
C TYR A 87 -12.27 1.99 -17.59
N ILE A 88 -12.75 0.87 -17.04
CA ILE A 88 -12.25 0.33 -15.76
C ILE A 88 -10.78 -0.06 -15.89
N MET A 89 -10.40 -0.74 -16.96
CA MET A 89 -9.03 -1.18 -17.22
C MET A 89 -8.06 0.01 -17.34
N HIS A 90 -8.47 1.07 -18.03
CA HIS A 90 -7.71 2.32 -18.13
C HIS A 90 -7.53 2.98 -16.75
N ASN A 91 -8.58 2.99 -15.91
CA ASN A 91 -8.46 3.54 -14.57
C ASN A 91 -7.55 2.69 -13.67
N GLN A 92 -7.61 1.36 -13.82
CA GLN A 92 -6.81 0.41 -13.04
C GLN A 92 -5.32 0.44 -13.40
N ALA A 93 -4.97 0.78 -14.65
CA ALA A 93 -3.58 0.93 -15.08
C ALA A 93 -2.80 1.97 -14.25
N ARG A 94 -3.44 3.09 -13.88
CA ARG A 94 -2.82 4.13 -13.03
C ARG A 94 -2.55 3.64 -11.63
N VAL A 95 -3.49 2.91 -11.05
CA VAL A 95 -3.35 2.31 -9.70
C VAL A 95 -2.23 1.28 -9.70
N ASN A 96 -2.17 0.44 -10.73
CA ASN A 96 -1.15 -0.59 -10.85
C ASN A 96 0.26 0.01 -11.00
N HIS A 97 0.41 1.04 -11.83
CA HIS A 97 1.67 1.78 -11.94
C HIS A 97 2.11 2.39 -10.61
N PHE A 98 1.15 2.95 -9.85
CA PHE A 98 1.43 3.50 -8.53
C PHE A 98 1.80 2.43 -7.49
N GLN A 99 1.11 1.28 -7.50
CA GLN A 99 1.46 0.13 -6.65
C GLN A 99 2.88 -0.37 -6.94
N LEU A 100 3.24 -0.48 -8.22
CA LEU A 100 4.60 -0.83 -8.64
C LEU A 100 5.63 0.21 -8.16
N TRP A 101 5.32 1.50 -8.32
CA TRP A 101 6.23 2.57 -7.88
C TRP A 101 6.49 2.53 -6.37
N ILE A 102 5.44 2.31 -5.56
CA ILE A 102 5.60 2.15 -4.12
C ILE A 102 6.43 0.90 -3.80
N LEU A 103 6.13 -0.23 -4.44
CA LEU A 103 6.85 -1.48 -4.20
C LEU A 103 8.34 -1.33 -4.50
N SER A 104 8.70 -0.71 -5.63
CA SER A 104 10.09 -0.41 -5.98
C SER A 104 10.76 0.53 -4.98
N SER A 105 10.04 1.53 -4.46
CA SER A 105 10.59 2.43 -3.43
C SER A 105 10.85 1.71 -2.11
N LEU A 106 9.96 0.78 -1.73
CA LEU A 106 10.14 -0.05 -0.53
C LEU A 106 11.28 -1.05 -0.71
N GLU A 107 11.37 -1.70 -1.87
CA GLU A 107 12.45 -2.61 -2.21
C GLU A 107 13.81 -1.92 -2.11
N TRP A 108 13.96 -0.72 -2.67
CA TRP A 108 15.18 0.07 -2.57
C TRP A 108 15.52 0.40 -1.11
N ARG A 109 14.53 0.85 -0.33
CA ARG A 109 14.76 1.22 1.07
C ARG A 109 15.12 0.02 1.95
N ILE A 110 14.49 -1.13 1.74
CA ILE A 110 14.83 -2.39 2.42
C ILE A 110 16.27 -2.78 2.07
N ASN A 111 16.67 -2.66 0.80
CA ASN A 111 18.02 -3.00 0.37
C ASN A 111 19.08 -2.08 1.03
N GLU A 112 18.81 -0.78 1.17
CA GLU A 112 19.71 0.14 1.88
C GLU A 112 19.83 -0.19 3.37
N ILE A 113 18.72 -0.56 4.03
CA ILE A 113 18.74 -1.03 5.42
C ILE A 113 19.60 -2.30 5.53
N GLN A 114 19.45 -3.26 4.61
CA GLN A 114 20.26 -4.48 4.59
C GLN A 114 21.76 -4.19 4.37
N LYS A 115 22.12 -3.22 3.52
CA LYS A 115 23.53 -2.79 3.37
C LYS A 115 24.06 -2.16 4.66
N THR A 116 23.27 -1.30 5.29
CA THR A 116 23.63 -0.65 6.55
C THR A 116 23.84 -1.67 7.66
N LEU A 117 22.95 -2.66 7.77
CA LEU A 117 23.07 -3.77 8.72
C LEU A 117 24.35 -4.58 8.50
N ARG A 118 24.64 -4.98 7.26
CA ARG A 118 25.89 -5.71 6.95
C ARG A 118 27.15 -4.90 7.27
N LYS A 119 27.12 -3.59 7.01
CA LYS A 119 28.26 -2.70 7.35
C LYS A 119 28.45 -2.58 8.86
N LEU A 120 27.36 -2.58 9.62
CA LEU A 120 27.39 -2.54 11.06
C LEU A 120 27.94 -3.86 11.64
N GLU A 121 27.47 -5.00 11.13
CA GLU A 121 27.97 -6.34 11.49
C GLU A 121 29.48 -6.47 11.25
N TRP A 122 29.97 -6.04 10.07
CA TRP A 122 31.40 -6.03 9.75
C TRP A 122 32.23 -5.14 10.70
N ARG A 123 31.68 -4.00 11.15
CA ARG A 123 32.35 -3.12 12.12
C ARG A 123 32.42 -3.78 13.50
N PHE A 124 31.38 -4.47 13.94
CA PHE A 124 31.39 -5.21 15.20
C PHE A 124 32.40 -6.35 15.17
N GLU A 125 32.43 -7.15 14.09
CA GLU A 125 33.39 -8.25 13.95
C GLU A 125 34.85 -7.75 13.94
N ASN A 126 35.13 -6.63 13.27
CA ASN A 126 36.46 -6.03 13.29
C ASN A 126 36.85 -5.44 14.63
N LEU A 127 35.91 -4.81 15.34
CA LEU A 127 36.15 -4.32 16.69
C LEU A 127 36.48 -5.49 17.63
N GLU A 128 35.71 -6.58 17.56
CA GLU A 128 35.97 -7.79 18.35
C GLU A 128 37.35 -8.38 18.04
N LYS A 129 37.72 -8.51 16.75
CA LYS A 129 39.07 -8.94 16.35
C LYS A 129 40.18 -8.02 16.87
N ASN A 130 39.97 -6.71 16.88
CA ASN A 130 40.96 -5.75 17.37
C ASN A 130 41.12 -5.83 18.89
N PHE A 131 40.02 -5.98 19.64
CA PHE A 131 40.06 -6.21 21.09
C PHE A 131 40.80 -7.52 21.45
N GLN A 132 40.59 -8.58 20.67
CA GLN A 132 41.30 -9.85 20.88
C GLN A 132 42.80 -9.72 20.59
N ARG A 133 43.20 -8.89 19.61
CA ARG A 133 44.63 -8.59 19.37
C ARG A 133 45.26 -7.79 20.49
N GLU A 134 44.60 -6.74 20.98
CA GLU A 134 45.10 -5.96 22.13
C GLU A 134 45.30 -6.82 23.38
N LYS A 135 44.41 -7.79 23.64
CA LYS A 135 44.58 -8.74 24.75
C LYS A 135 45.65 -9.81 24.53
N GLY A 136 45.97 -10.15 23.28
CA GLY A 136 46.98 -11.15 22.93
C GLY A 136 48.42 -10.63 22.98
N ASP A 137 48.60 -9.30 22.88
CA ASP A 137 49.91 -8.62 22.91
C ASP A 137 50.29 -8.10 24.31
N GLU A 138 49.48 -8.32 25.36
CA GLU A 138 49.87 -8.01 26.73
C GLU A 138 50.98 -9.00 27.19
N PRO A 139 52.21 -8.52 27.49
CA PRO A 139 53.27 -9.40 27.96
C PRO A 139 52.88 -10.00 29.31
N SER A 140 53.03 -11.33 29.44
CA SER A 140 52.82 -12.03 30.72
C SER A 140 53.59 -11.30 31.83
N PRO A 141 52.92 -10.99 32.96
CA PRO A 141 53.63 -10.42 34.09
C PRO A 141 54.67 -11.42 34.60
N PRO A 142 55.85 -10.93 35.02
CA PRO A 142 56.96 -11.76 35.46
C PRO A 142 56.64 -12.60 36.70
#